data_AF-A0A428J970-F1
#
_entry.id   AF-A0A428J970-F1
#
_cell.length_a   1.000
_cell.length_b   1.000
_cell.length_c   1.000
_cell.angle_alpha   90.00
_cell.angle_beta   90.00
_cell.angle_gamma   90.00
#
_symmetry.space_group_name_H-M   'P 1'
#
loop_
_entity.id
_entity.type
_entity.pdbx_description
1 polymer ?
#
loop_
_entity_poly.entity_id
_entity_poly.type
_entity_poly.pdbx_seq_one_letter_code
_entity_poly.pdbx_strand_id
1 'polypeptide(L)'
;MDYREPQTSTEATLHHYKEGVGTFTQKLPEVAHAYNAFTEACFKEGALTQREKQLVALGIAVATGDEYCMVYHTKGCLDQGCTEQQILEACGVAGAFGGGHAMSHAVTLVQECINELPTNRH
;
A
#
# COMPACT_ATOMS: atom_id res chain seq x y z
N MET A 1 2.20 -3.64 -26.47
CA MET A 1 2.26 -3.34 -25.03
C MET A 1 2.66 -4.64 -24.37
N ASP A 2 3.83 -4.68 -23.76
CA ASP A 2 4.38 -5.89 -23.15
C ASP A 2 3.66 -6.11 -21.82
N TYR A 3 2.61 -6.92 -21.84
CA TYR A 3 1.87 -7.29 -20.64
C TYR A 3 2.61 -8.46 -20.00
N ARG A 4 3.41 -8.16 -18.99
CA ARG A 4 4.08 -9.19 -18.19
C ARG A 4 3.06 -9.73 -17.19
N GLU A 5 2.83 -11.04 -17.22
CA GLU A 5 1.97 -11.69 -16.23
C GLU A 5 2.53 -11.49 -14.82
N PRO A 6 1.68 -11.32 -13.79
CA PRO A 6 2.12 -11.23 -12.40
C PRO A 6 2.92 -12.48 -12.02
N GLN A 7 4.11 -12.28 -11.47
CA GLN A 7 5.02 -13.35 -11.08
C GLN A 7 4.92 -13.69 -9.59
N THR A 8 4.27 -12.81 -8.79
CA THR A 8 4.12 -12.96 -7.34
C THR A 8 2.68 -12.73 -6.87
N SER A 9 2.37 -13.14 -5.62
CA SER A 9 1.03 -12.95 -5.04
C SER A 9 0.72 -11.45 -4.84
N THR A 10 1.74 -10.68 -4.48
CA THR A 10 1.71 -9.22 -4.36
C THR A 10 1.38 -8.56 -5.69
N GLU A 11 2.08 -8.93 -6.77
CA GLU A 11 1.82 -8.38 -8.10
C GLU A 11 0.41 -8.73 -8.59
N ALA A 12 -0.05 -9.95 -8.32
CA ALA A 12 -1.40 -10.38 -8.68
C ALA A 12 -2.47 -9.56 -7.94
N THR A 13 -2.26 -9.29 -6.64
CA THR A 13 -3.16 -8.46 -5.83
C THR A 13 -3.23 -7.03 -6.33
N LEU A 14 -2.08 -6.42 -6.64
CA LEU A 14 -2.00 -5.08 -7.23
C LEU A 14 -2.69 -5.02 -8.59
N HIS A 15 -2.51 -6.06 -9.42
CA HIS A 15 -3.15 -6.16 -10.71
C HIS A 15 -4.68 -6.23 -10.57
N HIS A 16 -5.17 -7.14 -9.72
CA HIS A 16 -6.60 -7.31 -9.47
C HIS A 16 -7.24 -6.01 -8.95
N TYR A 17 -6.57 -5.33 -8.01
CA TYR A 17 -7.02 -4.02 -7.53
C TYR A 17 -7.15 -3.00 -8.66
N LYS A 18 -6.13 -2.92 -9.54
CA LYS A 18 -6.12 -2.01 -10.69
C LYS A 18 -7.25 -2.28 -11.68
N GLU A 19 -7.55 -3.54 -11.97
CA GLU A 19 -8.69 -3.92 -12.82
C GLU A 19 -10.03 -3.51 -12.22
N GLY A 20 -10.17 -3.72 -10.91
CA GLY A 20 -11.35 -3.31 -10.14
C GLY A 20 -11.58 -1.80 -10.19
N VAL A 21 -10.53 -1.01 -9.94
CA VAL A 21 -10.56 0.46 -10.05
C VAL A 21 -10.87 0.90 -11.49
N GLY A 22 -10.32 0.23 -12.49
CA GLY A 22 -10.61 0.51 -13.91
C GLY A 22 -12.09 0.30 -14.24
N THR A 23 -12.66 -0.83 -13.80
CA THR A 23 -14.08 -1.13 -13.96
C THR A 23 -14.97 -0.12 -13.23
N PHE A 24 -14.60 0.26 -11.99
CA PHE A 24 -15.32 1.28 -11.22
C PHE A 24 -15.30 2.63 -11.94
N THR A 25 -14.14 3.03 -12.46
CA THR A 25 -13.96 4.29 -13.19
C THR A 25 -14.81 4.34 -14.46
N GLN A 26 -14.94 3.23 -15.19
CA GLN A 26 -15.81 3.17 -16.37
C GLN A 26 -17.29 3.31 -16.01
N LYS A 27 -17.73 2.76 -14.86
CA LYS A 27 -19.13 2.78 -14.43
C LYS A 27 -19.54 4.07 -13.73
N LEU A 28 -18.63 4.69 -12.96
CA LEU A 28 -18.87 5.89 -12.16
C LEU A 28 -17.71 6.90 -12.32
N PRO A 29 -17.53 7.47 -13.53
CA PRO A 29 -16.36 8.27 -13.86
C PRO A 29 -16.22 9.55 -13.01
N GLU A 30 -17.32 10.24 -12.72
CA GLU A 30 -17.28 11.47 -11.91
C GLU A 30 -16.86 11.19 -10.46
N VAL A 31 -17.39 10.12 -9.86
CA VAL A 31 -17.03 9.69 -8.50
C VAL A 31 -15.56 9.26 -8.45
N ALA A 32 -15.12 8.45 -9.40
CA ALA A 32 -13.74 8.01 -9.49
C ALA A 32 -12.78 9.19 -9.65
N HIS A 33 -13.11 10.17 -10.50
CA HIS A 33 -12.31 11.37 -10.69
C HIS A 33 -12.20 12.19 -9.39
N ALA A 34 -13.32 12.45 -8.72
CA ALA A 34 -13.33 13.21 -7.46
C ALA A 34 -12.52 12.50 -6.36
N TYR A 35 -12.69 11.18 -6.22
CA TYR A 35 -11.94 10.39 -5.26
C TYR A 35 -10.43 10.37 -5.54
N ASN A 36 -10.03 10.17 -6.80
CA ASN A 36 -8.62 10.18 -7.20
C ASN A 36 -7.99 11.54 -6.97
N ALA A 37 -8.67 12.63 -7.32
CA ALA A 37 -8.17 13.99 -7.10
C ALA A 37 -7.96 14.29 -5.61
N PHE A 38 -8.92 13.90 -4.76
CA PHE A 38 -8.79 14.02 -3.31
C PHE A 38 -7.62 13.20 -2.78
N THR A 39 -7.54 11.93 -3.13
CA THR A 39 -6.48 11.02 -2.68
C THR A 39 -5.10 11.50 -3.13
N GLU A 40 -4.95 11.92 -4.39
CA GLU A 40 -3.69 12.48 -4.89
C GLU A 40 -3.28 13.74 -4.10
N ALA A 41 -4.23 14.64 -3.81
CA ALA A 41 -3.96 15.81 -2.99
C ALA A 41 -3.51 15.45 -1.56
N CYS A 42 -4.12 14.42 -0.95
CA CYS A 42 -3.72 13.93 0.36
C CYS A 42 -2.27 13.39 0.39
N PHE A 43 -1.81 12.74 -0.68
CA PHE A 43 -0.46 12.14 -0.76
C PHE A 43 0.63 13.08 -1.30
N LYS A 44 0.29 14.27 -1.82
CA LYS A 44 1.27 15.29 -2.21
C LYS A 44 2.18 15.67 -1.05
N GLU A 45 3.46 15.86 -1.31
CA GLU A 45 4.43 16.28 -0.29
C GLU A 45 4.07 17.66 0.30
N GLY A 46 4.33 17.82 1.60
CA GLY A 46 4.11 19.07 2.33
C GLY A 46 4.92 19.06 3.63
N ALA A 47 4.29 19.41 4.76
CA ALA A 47 4.93 19.29 6.08
C ALA A 47 5.28 17.83 6.44
N LEU A 48 4.59 16.86 5.83
CA LEU A 48 4.96 15.46 5.80
C LEU A 48 5.41 15.10 4.38
N THR A 49 6.51 14.37 4.30
CA THR A 49 7.03 13.75 3.07
C THR A 49 6.05 12.70 2.54
N GLN A 50 6.15 12.37 1.25
CA GLN A 50 5.34 11.29 0.66
C GLN A 50 5.59 9.96 1.37
N ARG A 51 6.85 9.70 1.73
CA ARG A 51 7.29 8.54 2.50
C ARG A 51 6.56 8.42 3.85
N GLU A 52 6.52 9.50 4.62
CA GLU A 52 5.83 9.52 5.92
C GLU A 52 4.32 9.27 5.75
N LYS A 53 3.71 9.82 4.69
CA LYS A 53 2.29 9.59 4.40
C LYS A 53 2.00 8.14 4.02
N GLN A 54 2.89 7.48 3.29
CA GLN A 54 2.78 6.04 3.00
C GLN A 54 2.89 5.19 4.27
N LEU A 55 3.82 5.52 5.18
CA LEU A 55 3.94 4.82 6.46
C LEU A 55 2.69 4.99 7.33
N VAL A 56 2.10 6.20 7.37
CA VAL A 56 0.83 6.44 8.07
C VAL A 56 -0.28 5.60 7.45
N ALA A 57 -0.42 5.61 6.12
CA ALA A 57 -1.45 4.85 5.42
C ALA A 57 -1.29 3.33 5.62
N LEU A 58 -0.06 2.82 5.58
CA LEU A 58 0.24 1.42 5.87
C LEU A 58 -0.12 1.04 7.31
N GLY A 59 0.24 1.89 8.29
CA GLY A 59 -0.14 1.67 9.68
C GLY A 59 -1.65 1.58 9.88
N ILE A 60 -2.42 2.45 9.21
CA ILE A 60 -3.89 2.40 9.21
C ILE A 60 -4.37 1.09 8.58
N ALA A 61 -3.87 0.73 7.40
CA ALA A 61 -4.29 -0.49 6.70
C ALA A 61 -4.07 -1.76 7.54
N VAL A 62 -2.93 -1.85 8.23
CA VAL A 62 -2.62 -2.95 9.16
C VAL A 62 -3.56 -2.93 10.37
N ALA A 63 -3.81 -1.75 10.95
CA ALA A 63 -4.71 -1.60 12.09
C ALA A 63 -6.19 -1.88 11.75
N THR A 64 -6.60 -1.74 10.48
CA THR A 64 -7.97 -2.02 10.03
C THR A 64 -8.12 -3.39 9.35
N GLY A 65 -7.03 -4.11 9.10
CA GLY A 65 -7.04 -5.39 8.38
C GLY A 65 -7.40 -5.26 6.89
N ASP A 66 -7.11 -4.11 6.26
CA ASP A 66 -7.38 -3.89 4.84
C ASP A 66 -6.23 -4.44 3.98
N GLU A 67 -6.38 -5.67 3.49
CA GLU A 67 -5.34 -6.39 2.75
C GLU A 67 -4.93 -5.69 1.45
N TYR A 68 -5.87 -5.12 0.69
CA TYR A 68 -5.53 -4.38 -0.53
C TYR A 68 -4.71 -3.14 -0.21
N CYS A 69 -5.11 -2.39 0.82
CA CYS A 69 -4.36 -1.21 1.27
C CYS A 69 -3.00 -1.58 1.85
N MET A 70 -2.87 -2.72 2.55
CA MET A 70 -1.58 -3.20 3.05
C MET A 70 -0.61 -3.46 1.90
N VAL A 71 -1.03 -4.19 0.87
CA VAL A 71 -0.21 -4.45 -0.31
C VAL A 71 0.15 -3.14 -1.03
N TYR A 72 -0.85 -2.30 -1.30
CA TYR A 72 -0.68 -1.05 -2.04
C TYR A 72 0.26 -0.06 -1.32
N HIS A 73 0.07 0.15 -0.02
CA HIS A 73 0.88 1.07 0.76
C HIS A 73 2.24 0.49 1.16
N THR A 74 2.41 -0.84 1.21
CA THR A 74 3.75 -1.45 1.31
C THR A 74 4.56 -1.15 0.06
N LYS A 75 3.98 -1.33 -1.14
CA LYS A 75 4.62 -0.91 -2.39
C LYS A 75 4.92 0.59 -2.40
N GLY A 76 3.94 1.41 -2.00
CA GLY A 76 4.10 2.85 -1.91
C GLY A 76 5.24 3.27 -0.97
N CYS A 77 5.41 2.60 0.17
CA CYS A 77 6.54 2.81 1.07
C CYS A 77 7.88 2.52 0.37
N LEU A 78 8.00 1.36 -0.27
CA LEU A 78 9.23 0.93 -0.95
C LEU A 78 9.58 1.86 -2.12
N ASP A 79 8.60 2.25 -2.94
CA ASP A 79 8.78 3.19 -4.06
C ASP A 79 9.28 4.56 -3.58
N GLN A 80 8.94 4.97 -2.35
CA GLN A 80 9.36 6.22 -1.72
C GLN A 80 10.64 6.07 -0.88
N GLY A 81 11.34 4.93 -1.01
CA GLY A 81 12.62 4.68 -0.35
C GLY A 81 12.53 4.41 1.15
N CYS A 82 11.37 3.94 1.65
CA CYS A 82 11.32 3.36 3.00
C CYS A 82 12.26 2.15 3.08
N THR A 83 12.98 2.05 4.20
CA THR A 83 13.64 0.79 4.55
C THR A 83 12.62 -0.20 5.13
N GLU A 84 12.94 -1.49 5.05
CA GLU A 84 12.17 -2.54 5.74
C GLU A 84 12.00 -2.21 7.23
N GLN A 85 13.07 -1.75 7.90
CA GLN A 85 13.02 -1.36 9.30
C GLN A 85 11.99 -0.26 9.57
N GLN A 86 11.90 0.77 8.71
CA GLN A 86 10.91 1.84 8.87
C GLN A 86 9.48 1.33 8.70
N ILE A 87 9.25 0.41 7.75
CA ILE A 87 7.95 -0.23 7.55
C ILE A 87 7.56 -1.05 8.79
N LEU A 88 8.48 -1.89 9.28
CA LEU A 88 8.23 -2.74 10.45
C LEU A 88 8.00 -1.91 11.73
N GLU A 89 8.65 -0.76 11.90
CA GLU A 89 8.38 0.15 13.01
C GLU A 89 6.94 0.71 12.95
N ALA A 90 6.48 1.14 11.77
CA ALA A 90 5.09 1.59 11.59
C ALA A 90 4.08 0.46 11.87
N CYS A 91 4.36 -0.75 11.40
CA CYS A 91 3.56 -1.94 11.70
C CYS A 91 3.56 -2.28 13.20
N GLY A 92 4.68 -2.11 13.89
CA GLY A 92 4.77 -2.30 15.35
C GLY A 92 3.88 -1.32 16.12
N VAL A 93 3.83 -0.05 15.69
CA VAL A 93 2.87 0.93 16.23
C VAL A 93 1.44 0.47 15.97
N ALA A 94 1.10 0.06 14.75
CA ALA A 94 -0.23 -0.47 14.45
C ALA A 94 -0.58 -1.70 15.32
N GLY A 95 0.37 -2.60 15.54
CA GLY A 95 0.23 -3.76 16.42
C GLY A 95 0.01 -3.40 17.89
N ALA A 96 0.61 -2.32 18.40
CA ALA A 96 0.40 -1.87 19.77
C ALA A 96 -1.06 -1.43 20.04
N PHE A 97 -1.77 -0.93 19.02
CA PHE A 97 -3.16 -0.49 19.13
C PHE A 97 -4.17 -1.53 18.62
N GLY A 98 -3.86 -2.26 17.54
CA GLY A 98 -4.70 -3.31 16.95
C GLY A 98 -4.52 -4.68 17.62
N GLY A 99 -3.46 -4.89 18.40
CA GLY A 99 -3.20 -6.16 19.07
C GLY A 99 -2.87 -7.28 18.08
N GLY A 100 -3.30 -8.51 18.42
CA GLY A 100 -2.87 -9.73 17.74
C GLY A 100 -3.16 -9.75 16.23
N HIS A 101 -4.34 -9.25 15.80
CA HIS A 101 -4.70 -9.29 14.38
C HIS A 101 -3.78 -8.40 13.53
N ALA A 102 -3.49 -7.18 14.01
CA ALA A 102 -2.61 -6.24 13.33
C ALA A 102 -1.19 -6.80 13.26
N MET A 103 -0.71 -7.40 14.35
CA MET A 103 0.59 -8.08 14.35
C MET A 103 0.63 -9.27 13.40
N SER A 104 -0.43 -10.08 13.30
CA SER A 104 -0.49 -11.20 12.36
C SER A 104 -0.34 -10.74 10.92
N HIS A 105 -1.05 -9.69 10.51
CA HIS A 105 -0.91 -9.12 9.17
C HIS A 105 0.49 -8.52 8.93
N ALA A 106 1.06 -7.84 9.92
CA ALA A 106 2.40 -7.26 9.82
C ALA A 106 3.48 -8.31 9.55
N VAL A 107 3.48 -9.42 10.28
CA VAL A 107 4.51 -10.47 10.15
C VAL A 107 4.25 -11.46 9.01
N THR A 108 3.11 -11.35 8.32
CA THR A 108 2.75 -12.19 7.18
C THR A 108 2.68 -11.37 5.90
N LEU A 109 1.51 -10.80 5.58
CA LEU A 109 1.25 -10.14 4.30
C LEU A 109 2.21 -8.97 4.03
N VAL A 110 2.48 -8.12 5.03
CA VAL A 110 3.41 -7.00 4.83
C VAL A 110 4.83 -7.51 4.57
N GLN A 111 5.29 -8.51 5.33
CA GLN A 111 6.61 -9.12 5.12
C GLN A 111 6.71 -9.82 3.75
N GLU A 112 5.64 -10.50 3.32
CA GLU A 112 5.55 -11.12 2.00
C GLU A 112 5.70 -10.07 0.89
N CYS A 113 4.97 -8.94 0.98
CA CYS A 113 5.11 -7.84 0.05
C CYS A 113 6.53 -7.27 -0.01
N ILE A 114 7.21 -7.13 1.14
CA ILE A 114 8.60 -6.65 1.18
C ILE A 114 9.54 -7.61 0.44
N ASN A 115 9.33 -8.92 0.60
CA ASN A 115 10.17 -9.94 -0.02
C ASN A 115 9.93 -10.08 -1.53
N GLU A 116 8.68 -9.92 -1.97
CA GLU A 116 8.28 -10.10 -3.36
C GLU A 116 8.49 -8.86 -4.23
N LEU A 117 8.44 -7.66 -3.64
CA LEU A 117 8.62 -6.42 -4.39
C LEU A 117 10.11 -6.10 -4.57
N PRO A 118 10.56 -5.81 -5.81
CA PRO A 118 11.94 -5.43 -6.05
C PRO A 118 12.25 -4.13 -5.33
N THR A 119 13.24 -4.15 -4.43
CA THR A 119 13.78 -2.91 -3.84
C THR A 119 14.57 -2.21 -4.93
N ASN A 120 13.99 -1.19 -5.56
CA ASN A 120 14.73 -0.33 -6.50
C ASN A 120 15.78 0.47 -5.70
N ARG A 121 16.94 -0.15 -5.48
CA ARG A 121 18.16 0.54 -5.04
C ARG A 121 18.75 1.21 -6.27
N HIS A 122 18.44 2.49 -6.46
CA HIS A 122 19.22 3.38 -7.32
C HIS A 122 20.29 4.07 -6.49
#